data_AF-U3A8A5-F1
#
_entry.id   AF-U3A8A5-F1
#
_cell.length_a   1.000
_cell.length_b   1.000
_cell.length_c   1.000
_cell.angle_alpha   90.00
_cell.angle_beta   90.00
_cell.angle_gamma   90.00
#
_symmetry.space_group_name_H-M   'P 1'
#
loop_
_entity.id
_entity.type
_entity.pdbx_description
1 polymer ?
#
loop_
_entity_poly.entity_id
_entity_poly.type
_entity_poly.pdbx_seq_one_letter_code
_entity_poly.pdbx_strand_id
1 'polypeptide(L)'
;MPDSNLQKRLKALVSSSTLSQSEIARRLGVTRGSVNHWLNGGSISTDNLLSLCALLKVEISELIGNDSFIELEPLKVRAIQMIKELPDKHYYKLEHVISILEDKE
;
A
#
# COMPACT_ATOMS: atom_id res chain seq x y z
N MET A 1 -9.05 14.18 5.32
CA MET A 1 -9.45 14.06 3.90
C MET A 1 -9.35 12.59 3.54
N PRO A 2 -10.31 11.99 2.82
CA PRO A 2 -10.17 10.62 2.37
C PRO A 2 -8.93 10.53 1.47
N ASP A 3 -8.13 9.48 1.64
CA ASP A 3 -6.80 9.33 1.03
C ASP A 3 -6.86 9.45 -0.49
N SER A 4 -6.52 10.64 -0.98
CA SER A 4 -6.60 11.02 -2.39
C SER A 4 -5.73 10.16 -3.32
N ASN A 5 -4.82 9.35 -2.76
CA ASN A 5 -3.92 8.47 -3.47
C ASN A 5 -4.59 7.12 -3.81
N LEU A 6 -5.25 6.49 -2.83
CA LEU A 6 -5.95 5.22 -3.02
C LEU A 6 -7.06 5.34 -4.06
N GLN A 7 -7.86 6.40 -4.01
CA GLN A 7 -8.95 6.62 -4.97
C GLN A 7 -8.43 6.86 -6.39
N LYS A 8 -7.35 7.61 -6.56
CA LYS A 8 -6.70 7.79 -7.87
C LYS A 8 -6.21 6.47 -8.43
N ARG A 9 -5.58 5.64 -7.60
CA ARG A 9 -5.10 4.31 -7.98
C ARG A 9 -6.23 3.36 -8.31
N LEU A 10 -7.29 3.30 -7.50
CA LEU A 10 -8.52 2.55 -7.78
C LEU A 10 -9.12 2.94 -9.12
N LYS A 11 -9.23 4.24 -9.39
CA LYS A 11 -9.79 4.75 -10.64
C LYS A 11 -8.91 4.42 -11.84
N ALA A 12 -7.58 4.57 -11.70
CA ALA A 12 -6.64 4.17 -12.74
C ALA A 12 -6.71 2.67 -13.03
N LEU A 13 -6.75 1.84 -11.99
CA LEU A 13 -6.83 0.38 -12.08
C LEU A 13 -8.11 -0.08 -12.77
N VAL A 14 -9.27 0.45 -12.36
CA VAL A 14 -10.53 0.10 -13.01
C VAL A 14 -10.56 0.57 -14.46
N SER A 15 -9.97 1.73 -14.77
CA SER A 15 -9.93 2.28 -16.13
C SER A 15 -8.93 1.56 -17.05
N SER A 16 -7.87 0.98 -16.50
CA SER A 16 -6.92 0.15 -17.27
C SER A 16 -7.40 -1.30 -17.45
N SER A 17 -8.40 -1.72 -16.68
CA SER A 17 -9.04 -3.02 -16.83
C SER A 17 -9.93 -3.08 -18.07
N THR A 18 -10.14 -4.28 -18.62
CA THR A 18 -11.12 -4.52 -19.70
C THR A 18 -12.55 -4.64 -19.19
N LEU A 19 -12.77 -4.57 -17.87
CA LEU A 19 -14.07 -4.78 -17.24
C LEU A 19 -14.78 -3.45 -17.03
N SER A 20 -16.07 -3.41 -17.37
CA SER A 20 -16.91 -2.27 -17.01
C SER A 20 -17.23 -2.27 -15.51
N GLN A 21 -17.61 -1.11 -14.95
CA GLN A 21 -18.07 -1.04 -13.56
C GLN A 21 -19.26 -1.98 -13.27
N SER A 22 -20.15 -2.19 -14.25
CA SER A 22 -21.27 -3.12 -14.14
C SER A 22 -20.81 -4.58 -14.10
N GLU A 23 -19.78 -4.92 -14.87
CA GLU A 23 -19.18 -6.25 -14.88
C GLU A 23 -18.45 -6.55 -13.56
N ILE A 24 -17.70 -5.56 -13.05
CA ILE A 24 -17.06 -5.64 -11.73
C ILE A 24 -18.11 -5.83 -10.64
N ALA A 25 -19.17 -5.02 -10.65
CA ALA A 25 -20.26 -5.12 -9.69
C ALA A 25 -20.90 -6.51 -9.69
N ARG A 26 -21.21 -7.05 -10.89
CA ARG A 26 -21.79 -8.38 -11.04
C ARG A 26 -20.88 -9.47 -10.49
N ARG A 27 -19.57 -9.41 -10.79
CA ARG A 27 -18.60 -10.43 -10.34
C ARG A 27 -18.31 -10.38 -8.85
N LEU A 28 -18.37 -9.19 -8.24
CA LEU A 28 -18.16 -9.01 -6.81
C LEU A 28 -19.44 -9.14 -5.98
N GLY A 29 -20.61 -9.34 -6.61
CA GLY A 29 -21.89 -9.45 -5.89
C GLY A 29 -22.34 -8.14 -5.24
N VAL A 30 -21.93 -6.99 -5.78
CA VAL A 30 -22.27 -5.64 -5.29
C VAL A 30 -23.10 -4.86 -6.30
N THR A 31 -23.63 -3.70 -5.91
CA THR A 31 -24.32 -2.82 -6.86
C THR A 31 -23.34 -2.01 -7.70
N ARG A 32 -23.74 -1.65 -8.93
CA ARG A 32 -22.97 -0.69 -9.75
C ARG A 32 -22.79 0.66 -9.02
N GLY A 33 -23.78 1.07 -8.23
CA GLY A 33 -23.71 2.26 -7.39
C GLY A 33 -22.59 2.19 -6.35
N SER A 34 -22.37 1.02 -5.74
CA SER A 34 -21.25 0.77 -4.82
C SER A 34 -19.91 0.98 -5.52
N VAL A 35 -19.72 0.39 -6.71
CA VAL A 35 -18.49 0.58 -7.51
C VAL A 35 -18.28 2.06 -7.86
N ASN A 36 -19.34 2.74 -8.31
CA ASN A 36 -19.26 4.17 -8.62
C ASN A 36 -18.95 5.02 -7.38
N HIS A 37 -19.47 4.65 -6.21
CA HIS A 37 -19.16 5.33 -4.95
C HIS A 37 -17.68 5.21 -4.61
N TRP A 38 -17.11 4.00 -4.66
CA TRP A 38 -15.68 3.76 -4.39
C TRP A 38 -14.76 4.60 -5.30
N LEU A 39 -15.12 4.72 -6.58
CA LEU A 39 -14.34 5.45 -7.58
C LEU A 39 -14.42 6.97 -7.47
N ASN A 40 -15.43 7.50 -6.78
CA ASN A 40 -15.68 8.94 -6.67
C ASN A 40 -15.53 9.45 -5.22
N GLY A 41 -14.65 8.83 -4.44
CA GLY A 41 -14.30 9.31 -3.09
C GLY A 41 -15.08 8.67 -1.95
N GLY A 42 -15.90 7.67 -2.25
CA GLY A 42 -16.60 6.86 -1.27
C GLY A 42 -15.68 5.87 -0.56
N SER A 43 -16.14 5.38 0.60
CA SER A 43 -15.45 4.34 1.35
C SER A 43 -15.63 2.97 0.70
N ILE A 44 -14.57 2.18 0.65
CA ILE A 44 -14.58 0.76 0.28
C ILE A 44 -14.12 -0.05 1.48
N SER A 45 -14.80 -1.16 1.79
CA SER A 45 -14.37 -2.06 2.86
C SER A 45 -13.15 -2.88 2.42
N THR A 46 -12.36 -3.34 3.38
CA THR A 46 -11.17 -4.18 3.13
C THR A 46 -11.51 -5.43 2.32
N ASP A 47 -12.61 -6.13 2.64
CA ASP A 47 -13.05 -7.31 1.90
C ASP A 47 -13.37 -7.01 0.43
N ASN A 48 -14.03 -5.88 0.16
CA ASN A 48 -14.36 -5.47 -1.21
C ASN A 48 -13.11 -5.04 -1.99
N LEU A 49 -12.17 -4.38 -1.30
CA LEU A 49 -10.88 -4.01 -1.88
C LEU A 49 -10.05 -5.24 -2.25
N LEU A 50 -9.93 -6.22 -1.35
CA LEU A 50 -9.25 -7.49 -1.62
C LEU A 50 -9.92 -8.26 -2.75
N SER A 51 -11.26 -8.33 -2.76
CA SER A 51 -12.01 -9.02 -3.81
C SER A 51 -11.82 -8.34 -5.18
N LEU A 52 -11.78 -7.01 -5.21
CA LEU A 52 -11.48 -6.24 -6.42
C LEU A 52 -10.05 -6.49 -6.92
N CYS A 53 -9.07 -6.50 -6.02
CA CYS A 53 -7.67 -6.80 -6.34
C CYS A 53 -7.54 -8.21 -6.94
N ALA A 54 -8.17 -9.21 -6.31
CA ALA A 54 -8.20 -10.59 -6.80
C ALA A 54 -8.87 -10.69 -8.18
N LEU A 55 -9.99 -9.99 -8.39
CA LEU A 55 -10.69 -9.97 -9.68
C LEU A 55 -9.83 -9.39 -10.79
N LEU A 56 -9.09 -8.32 -10.49
CA LEU A 56 -8.25 -7.60 -11.45
C LEU A 56 -6.84 -8.18 -11.55
N LYS A 57 -6.52 -9.21 -10.75
CA LYS A 57 -5.20 -9.85 -10.67
C LYS A 57 -4.07 -8.86 -10.35
N VAL A 58 -4.33 -7.99 -9.38
CA VAL A 58 -3.36 -6.99 -8.91
C VAL A 58 -3.11 -7.18 -7.43
N GLU A 59 -1.87 -7.00 -7.00
CA GLU A 59 -1.51 -7.08 -5.59
C GLU A 59 -2.03 -5.85 -4.83
N ILE A 60 -2.58 -6.06 -3.63
CA ILE A 60 -3.15 -4.97 -2.84
C ILE A 60 -2.10 -3.91 -2.49
N SER A 61 -0.83 -4.28 -2.40
CA SER A 61 0.31 -3.38 -2.20
C SER A 61 0.51 -2.37 -3.34
N GLU A 62 -0.02 -2.63 -4.54
CA GLU A 62 0.02 -1.67 -5.64
C GLU A 62 -1.03 -0.56 -5.48
N LEU A 63 -2.18 -0.89 -4.87
CA LEU A 63 -3.25 0.07 -4.55
C LEU A 63 -2.99 0.82 -3.26
N ILE A 64 -2.67 0.07 -2.21
CA ILE A 64 -2.18 0.60 -0.94
C ILE A 64 -0.67 0.75 -1.13
N GLY A 65 -0.27 1.65 -2.03
CA GLY A 65 1.11 2.10 -1.99
C GLY A 65 1.37 2.57 -0.58
N ASN A 66 2.53 2.20 -0.03
CA ASN A 66 3.01 2.72 1.25
C ASN A 66 2.74 4.23 1.32
N ASP A 67 1.61 4.63 1.89
CA ASP A 67 1.31 6.01 2.29
C ASP A 67 2.07 6.30 3.60
N SER A 68 3.20 5.63 3.77
CA SER A 68 4.36 6.05 4.51
C SER A 68 5.53 6.07 3.53
N PHE A 69 5.52 6.98 2.54
CA PHE A 69 6.80 7.57 2.16
C PHE A 69 7.27 8.29 3.43
N ILE A 70 7.95 7.55 4.31
CA ILE A 70 8.89 8.21 5.19
C ILE A 70 9.89 8.78 4.19
N GLU A 71 9.84 10.10 4.00
CA GLU A 71 10.93 10.83 3.36
C GLU A 71 12.14 10.60 4.28
N LEU A 72 12.85 9.52 4.00
CA LEU A 72 14.03 9.14 4.73
C LEU A 72 15.14 9.97 4.14
N GLU A 73 15.76 10.79 4.99
CA GLU A 73 17.02 11.45 4.69
C GLU A 73 18.00 10.43 4.05
N PRO A 74 18.81 10.85 3.06
CA PRO A 74 19.70 9.94 2.32
C PRO A 74 20.57 9.05 3.22
N LEU A 75 20.95 9.56 4.40
CA LEU A 75 21.70 8.83 5.40
C LEU A 75 20.92 7.64 6.00
N LYS A 76 19.62 7.82 6.28
CA LYS A 76 18.75 6.76 6.82
C LYS A 76 18.53 5.65 5.79
N VAL A 77 18.33 6.02 4.52
CA VAL A 77 18.21 5.05 3.41
C VAL A 77 19.50 4.23 3.27
N ARG A 78 20.65 4.91 3.30
CA ARG A 78 21.96 4.24 3.23
C ARG A 78 22.18 3.30 4.41
N ALA A 79 21.82 3.72 5.63
CA ALA A 79 21.94 2.87 6.82
C ALA A 79 21.09 1.60 6.69
N ILE A 80 19.83 1.72 6.25
CA ILE A 80 18.95 0.56 6.03
C ILE A 80 19.56 -0.42 5.01
N GLN A 81 20.11 0.08 3.90
CA GLN A 81 20.73 -0.79 2.89
C GLN A 81 21.93 -1.55 3.47
N MET A 82 22.79 -0.87 4.22
CA MET A 82 23.95 -1.49 4.85
C MET A 82 23.57 -2.52 5.92
N ILE A 83 22.48 -2.28 6.66
CA ILE A 83 21.96 -3.23 7.65
C ILE A 83 21.42 -4.49 6.99
N LYS A 84 20.68 -4.36 5.87
CA LYS A 84 20.16 -5.51 5.11
C LYS A 84 21.26 -6.45 4.61
N GLU A 85 22.42 -5.89 4.29
CA GLU A 85 23.58 -6.63 3.77
C GLU A 85 24.52 -7.12 4.89
N LEU A 86 24.21 -6.81 6.16
CA LEU A 86 25.07 -7.16 7.28
C LEU A 86 25.03 -8.67 7.55
N PRO A 87 26.19 -9.35 7.63
CA PRO A 87 26.22 -10.75 8.05
C PRO A 87 25.86 -10.93 9.53
N ASP A 88 25.18 -12.03 9.86
CA ASP A 88 24.68 -12.36 11.21
C ASP A 88 25.75 -12.26 12.30
N LYS A 89 27.01 -12.65 11.99
CA LYS A 89 28.16 -12.55 12.92
C LYS A 89 28.47 -11.12 13.39
N HIS A 90 27.86 -10.11 12.79
CA HIS A 90 28.03 -8.70 13.14
C HIS A 90 26.78 -8.06 13.76
N TYR A 91 25.71 -8.82 13.99
CA TYR A 91 24.45 -8.27 14.54
C TYR A 91 24.61 -7.66 15.93
N TYR A 92 25.57 -8.15 16.74
CA TYR A 92 25.88 -7.53 18.04
C TYR A 92 26.21 -6.04 17.94
N LYS A 93 26.71 -5.57 16.79
CA LYS A 93 26.96 -4.13 16.56
C LYS A 93 25.68 -3.33 16.43
N LEU A 94 24.60 -3.93 15.91
CA LEU A 94 23.30 -3.28 15.81
C LEU A 94 22.69 -3.08 17.20
N GLU A 95 22.87 -4.02 18.13
CA GLU A 95 22.44 -3.87 19.53
C GLU A 95 23.05 -2.63 20.18
N HIS A 96 24.35 -2.39 19.97
CA HIS A 96 25.01 -1.17 20.44
C HIS A 96 24.42 0.11 19.81
N VAL A 97 24.13 0.08 18.50
CA VAL A 97 23.53 1.22 17.80
C VAL A 97 22.11 1.49 18.31
N ILE A 98 21.32 0.44 18.55
CA ILE A 98 19.96 0.54 19.08
C ILE A 98 19.99 1.17 20.48
N SER A 99 20.86 0.68 21.37
CA SER A 99 21.03 1.25 22.71
C SER A 99 21.35 2.75 22.67
N ILE A 100 22.24 3.19 21.78
CA ILE A 100 22.57 4.62 21.62
C ILE A 100 21.35 5.43 21.13
N LEU A 101 20.51 4.86 20.26
CA LEU A 101 19.32 5.54 19.72
C LEU A 101 18.14 5.56 20.69
N GLU A 102 18.09 4.61 21.63
CA GLU A 102 17.06 4.50 22.68
C GLU A 102 17.36 5.40 23.88
N ASP A 103 18.63 5.63 24.19
CA ASP A 103 19.11 6.60 25.19
C ASP A 103 18.96 8.05 24.72
N LYS A 104 17.77 8.41 24.21
CA LYS A 104 17.44 9.79 23.82
C LYS A 104 17.64 10.75 25.00
N GLU A 105 18.69 11.55 24.95
CA GLU A 105 18.71 12.91 25.52
C GLU A 105 17.87 13.88 24.66
#